data_AF-A0A0D6EJ81-F1
#
_entry.id   AF-A0A0D6EJ81-F1
#
_cell.length_a   1.000
_cell.length_b   1.000
_cell.length_c   1.000
_cell.angle_alpha   90.00
_cell.angle_beta   90.00
_cell.angle_gamma   90.00
#
_symmetry.space_group_name_H-M   'P 1'
#
loop_
_entity.id
_entity.type
_entity.pdbx_description
1 polymer ?
#
loop_
_entity_poly.entity_id
_entity_poly.type
_entity_poly.pdbx_seq_one_letter_code
_entity_poly.pdbx_strand_id
1 'polypeptide(L)'
;MAPVQLELFKFSLYVFLPVYAMLHYGDPDWYERYVGPVRAAYRKDDVPQMEPPQTPSELKNELARLREERLARRAARSEGPAASAVQEEGKAA
;
A
#
# COMPACT_ATOMS: atom_id res chain seq x y z
N MET A 1 -44.39 -25.85 -19.76
CA MET A 1 -44.12 -24.39 -19.88
C MET A 1 -43.05 -24.05 -18.86
N ALA A 2 -41.80 -23.85 -19.28
CA ALA A 2 -40.65 -23.68 -18.38
C ALA A 2 -39.44 -22.92 -18.96
N PRO A 3 -39.14 -22.88 -20.29
CA PRO A 3 -37.89 -22.26 -20.76
C PRO A 3 -37.92 -20.73 -20.65
N VAL A 4 -39.01 -20.09 -21.09
CA VAL A 4 -39.12 -18.61 -21.10
C VAL A 4 -39.13 -18.01 -19.69
N GLN A 5 -39.76 -18.67 -18.71
CA GLN A 5 -39.78 -18.17 -17.33
C GLN A 5 -38.40 -18.22 -16.67
N LEU A 6 -37.60 -19.25 -16.97
CA LEU A 6 -36.24 -19.39 -16.48
C LEU A 6 -35.31 -18.34 -17.12
N GLU A 7 -35.50 -18.05 -18.40
CA GLU A 7 -34.75 -17.00 -19.12
C GLU A 7 -35.05 -15.61 -18.56
N LEU A 8 -36.33 -15.29 -18.30
CA LEU A 8 -36.73 -14.04 -17.68
C LEU A 8 -36.18 -13.89 -16.25
N PHE A 9 -36.17 -14.96 -15.46
CA PHE A 9 -35.58 -14.95 -14.13
C PHE A 9 -34.08 -14.67 -14.17
N LYS A 10 -33.34 -15.39 -15.02
CA LYS A 10 -31.89 -15.20 -15.19
C LYS A 10 -31.58 -13.79 -15.67
N PHE A 11 -32.31 -13.30 -16.67
CA PHE A 11 -32.15 -11.94 -17.18
C PHE A 11 -32.37 -10.90 -16.07
N SER A 12 -33.44 -11.06 -15.30
CA SER A 12 -33.72 -10.18 -14.16
C SER A 12 -32.60 -10.23 -13.14
N LEU A 13 -32.11 -11.42 -12.76
CA LEU A 13 -30.99 -11.55 -11.84
C LEU A 13 -29.73 -10.86 -12.38
N TYR A 14 -29.39 -11.06 -13.65
CA TYR A 14 -28.22 -10.45 -14.27
C TYR A 14 -28.28 -8.92 -14.34
N VAL A 15 -29.47 -8.34 -14.48
CA VAL A 15 -29.65 -6.88 -14.53
C VAL A 15 -29.75 -6.30 -13.11
N PHE A 16 -30.60 -6.88 -12.25
CA PHE A 16 -30.87 -6.31 -10.93
C PHE A 16 -29.75 -6.58 -9.93
N LEU A 17 -29.00 -7.68 -10.03
CA LEU A 17 -27.91 -7.97 -9.11
C LEU A 17 -26.80 -6.88 -9.15
N PRO A 18 -26.24 -6.49 -10.31
CA PRO A 18 -25.25 -5.41 -10.34
C PRO A 18 -25.84 -4.05 -9.99
N VAL A 19 -27.09 -3.76 -10.39
CA VAL A 19 -27.76 -2.50 -10.03
C VAL A 19 -27.95 -2.40 -8.51
N TYR A 20 -28.40 -3.47 -7.88
CA TYR A 20 -28.54 -3.55 -6.43
C TYR A 20 -27.18 -3.41 -5.73
N ALA A 21 -26.15 -4.09 -6.22
CA ALA A 21 -24.81 -3.97 -5.69
C ALA A 21 -24.30 -2.51 -5.79
N MET A 22 -24.52 -1.83 -6.91
CA MET A 22 -24.18 -0.41 -7.06
C MET A 22 -24.94 0.49 -6.09
N LEU A 23 -26.24 0.24 -5.86
CA LEU A 23 -27.01 1.02 -4.88
C LEU A 23 -26.55 0.77 -3.44
N HIS A 24 -26.21 -0.47 -3.10
CA HIS A 24 -25.77 -0.82 -1.74
C HIS A 24 -24.35 -0.32 -1.45
N TYR A 25 -23.40 -0.57 -2.35
CA TYR A 25 -22.00 -0.18 -2.17
C TYR A 25 -21.71 1.27 -2.58
N GLY A 26 -22.60 1.90 -3.35
CA GLY A 26 -22.51 3.30 -3.75
C GLY A 26 -23.12 4.28 -2.74
N ASP A 27 -23.78 3.78 -1.69
CA ASP A 27 -24.26 4.60 -0.59
C ASP A 27 -23.08 5.21 0.18
N PRO A 28 -22.98 6.56 0.29
CA PRO A 28 -21.90 7.21 1.03
C PRO A 28 -21.83 6.75 2.50
N ASP A 29 -22.98 6.49 3.14
CA ASP A 29 -23.02 6.06 4.54
C ASP A 29 -22.42 4.66 4.72
N TRP A 30 -22.63 3.77 3.75
CA TRP A 30 -22.00 2.44 3.73
C TRP A 30 -20.48 2.56 3.61
N TYR A 31 -20.00 3.44 2.72
CA TYR A 31 -18.56 3.66 2.53
C TYR A 31 -17.90 4.18 3.82
N GLU A 32 -18.47 5.19 4.46
CA GLU A 32 -17.92 5.74 5.70
C GLU A 32 -17.88 4.73 6.83
N ARG A 33 -18.91 3.88 6.94
CA ARG A 33 -18.99 2.87 8.00
C ARG A 33 -18.03 1.70 7.82
N TYR A 34 -17.90 1.19 6.60
CA TYR A 34 -17.18 -0.07 6.35
C TYR A 34 -15.81 0.13 5.71
N VAL A 35 -15.62 1.14 4.86
CA VAL A 35 -14.37 1.38 4.12
C VAL A 35 -13.50 2.43 4.80
N GLY A 36 -14.11 3.52 5.30
CA GLY A 36 -13.42 4.64 5.95
C GLY A 36 -12.39 4.20 7.01
N PRO A 37 -12.76 3.36 8.00
CA PRO A 37 -11.84 2.93 9.07
C PRO A 37 -10.66 2.10 8.56
N VAL A 38 -10.86 1.32 7.50
CA VAL A 38 -9.82 0.41 6.96
C VAL A 38 -8.93 1.12 5.94
N ARG A 39 -9.38 2.24 5.36
CA ARG A 39 -8.64 3.02 4.36
C ARG A 39 -7.21 3.33 4.80
N ALA A 40 -7.01 3.73 6.06
CA ALA A 40 -5.71 4.09 6.61
C ALA A 40 -4.69 2.93 6.62
N ALA A 41 -5.16 1.67 6.63
CA ALA A 41 -4.29 0.50 6.55
C ALA A 41 -3.70 0.28 5.15
N TYR A 42 -4.45 0.68 4.11
CA TYR A 42 -4.05 0.47 2.71
C TYR A 42 -3.40 1.71 2.10
N ARG A 43 -3.85 2.90 2.50
CA ARG A 43 -3.33 4.18 2.03
C ARG A 43 -2.85 5.00 3.22
N LYS A 44 -1.54 5.23 3.28
CA LYS A 44 -0.95 6.18 4.21
C LYS A 44 -1.14 7.58 3.62
N ASP A 45 -2.27 8.20 3.93
CA ASP A 45 -2.60 9.56 3.47
C ASP A 45 -1.58 10.59 3.98
N ASP A 46 -0.85 10.28 5.07
CA ASP A 46 0.20 11.14 5.66
C ASP A 46 1.54 11.10 4.90
N VAL A 47 1.72 10.13 3.99
CA VAL A 47 2.97 10.03 3.23
C VAL A 47 2.78 10.79 1.92
N PRO A 48 3.58 11.85 1.65
CA PRO A 48 3.50 12.53 0.38
C PRO A 48 3.76 11.53 -0.74
N GLN A 49 2.82 11.44 -1.67
CA GLN A 49 2.96 10.59 -2.85
C GLN A 49 4.14 11.12 -3.65
N MET A 50 5.23 10.36 -3.68
CA MET A 50 6.42 10.75 -4.43
C MET A 50 6.09 10.72 -5.92
N GLU A 51 6.13 11.87 -6.57
CA GLU A 51 5.97 11.96 -8.01
C GLU A 51 7.19 11.31 -8.68
N PRO A 52 6.98 10.41 -9.66
CA PRO A 52 8.09 9.81 -10.37
C PRO A 52 8.84 10.88 -11.17
N PRO A 53 10.18 10.80 -11.26
CA PRO A 53 10.98 11.74 -12.04
C PRO A 53 10.55 11.66 -13.52
N GLN A 54 10.30 12.81 -14.14
CA GLN A 54 9.75 12.90 -15.49
C GLN A 54 10.84 13.09 -16.54
N THR A 55 12.01 13.59 -16.13
CA THR A 55 13.15 13.82 -17.02
C THR A 55 14.35 12.91 -16.72
N PRO A 56 15.20 12.59 -17.72
CA PRO A 56 16.41 11.79 -17.48
C PRO A 56 17.41 12.44 -16.52
N SER A 57 17.45 13.77 -16.47
CA SER A 57 18.25 14.54 -15.52
C SER A 57 17.75 14.39 -14.08
N GLU A 58 16.44 14.51 -13.86
CA GLU A 58 15.81 14.28 -12.55
C GLU A 58 16.06 12.86 -12.06
N LEU A 59 15.94 11.86 -12.95
CA LEU A 59 16.18 10.47 -12.60
C LEU A 59 17.61 10.24 -12.10
N LYS A 60 18.61 10.84 -12.74
CA LYS A 60 20.02 10.72 -12.33
C LYS A 60 20.25 11.36 -10.95
N ASN A 61 19.66 12.53 -10.73
CA ASN A 61 19.76 13.24 -9.45
C ASN A 61 19.11 12.44 -8.31
N GLU A 62 17.93 11.87 -8.56
CA GLU A 62 17.21 11.06 -7.58
C GLU A 62 17.95 9.75 -7.28
N LEU A 63 18.54 9.11 -8.30
CA LEU A 63 19.39 7.93 -8.11
C LEU A 63 20.64 8.23 -7.28
N ALA A 64 21.26 9.41 -7.45
CA ALA A 64 22.39 9.83 -6.64
C ALA A 64 21.97 10.00 -5.17
N ARG A 65 20.87 10.73 -4.92
CA ARG A 65 20.27 10.92 -3.59
C ARG A 65 20.00 9.58 -2.90
N LEU A 66 19.37 8.63 -3.59
CA LEU A 66 19.03 7.31 -3.05
C LEU A 66 20.26 6.41 -2.80
N ARG A 67 21.38 6.65 -3.49
CA ARG A 67 22.64 5.95 -3.22
C ARG A 67 23.30 6.47 -1.95
N GLU A 68 23.34 7.79 -1.79
CA GLU A 68 23.88 8.44 -0.58
C GLU A 68 23.07 8.03 0.65
N GLU A 69 21.74 8.05 0.57
CA GLU A 69 20.88 7.61 1.67
C GLU A 69 21.13 6.14 2.05
N ARG A 70 21.35 5.26 1.07
CA ARG A 70 21.69 3.85 1.31
C ARG A 70 23.04 3.69 2.00
N LEU A 71 24.05 4.45 1.58
CA LEU A 71 25.39 4.43 2.18
C LEU A 71 25.33 4.92 3.63
N ALA A 72 24.61 6.01 3.91
CA ALA A 72 24.41 6.54 5.26
C ALA A 72 23.68 5.54 6.17
N ARG A 73 22.60 4.90 5.68
CA ARG A 73 21.88 3.84 6.42
C ARG A 73 22.77 2.62 6.71
N ARG A 74 23.66 2.27 5.79
CA ARG A 74 24.61 1.15 5.96
C ARG A 74 25.67 1.48 7.00
N ALA A 75 26.23 2.70 6.95
CA ALA A 75 27.20 3.19 7.94
C ALA A 75 26.59 3.21 9.35
N ALA A 76 25.40 3.77 9.51
CA ALA A 76 24.68 3.79 10.79
C ALA A 76 24.36 2.37 11.33
N ARG A 77 24.13 1.39 10.44
CA ARG A 77 23.92 0.00 10.83
C ARG A 77 25.20 -0.71 11.26
N SER A 78 26.35 -0.37 10.65
CA SER A 78 27.65 -0.92 11.06
C SER A 78 28.17 -0.35 12.38
N GLU A 79 27.70 0.83 12.80
CA GLU A 79 28.14 1.49 14.03
C GLU A 79 27.33 1.14 15.29
N GLY A 80 26.22 0.40 15.17
CA GLY A 80 25.43 -0.12 16.30
C GLY A 80 25.46 -1.65 16.44
N PRO A 81 24.96 -2.21 17.55
CA PRO A 81 25.68 -2.61 18.76
C PRO A 81 26.63 -3.84 18.60
N ALA A 82 27.29 -4.02 17.45
CA ALA A 82 28.29 -5.08 17.30
C ALA A 82 29.66 -4.73 17.91
N ALA A 83 29.94 -3.45 18.14
CA ALA A 83 31.23 -2.99 18.66
C ALA A 83 31.37 -3.05 20.20
N SER A 84 30.26 -3.17 20.95
CA SER A 84 30.30 -3.24 22.42
C SER A 84 30.50 -4.65 22.97
N ALA A 85 30.36 -5.70 22.15
CA ALA A 85 30.54 -7.09 22.59
C ALA A 85 32.01 -7.57 22.58
N VAL A 86 32.90 -6.89 21.84
CA VAL A 86 34.30 -7.32 21.67
C VAL A 86 35.24 -6.70 22.72
N GLN A 87 34.81 -5.66 23.46
CA GLN A 87 35.65 -4.99 24.46
C GLN A 87 35.60 -5.60 25.87
N GLU A 88 34.64 -6.48 26.19
CA GLU A 88 34.62 -7.17 27.49
C GLU A 88 35.46 -8.46 27.54
N GLU A 89 35.61 -9.19 26.43
CA GLU A 89 36.41 -10.44 26.43
C GLU A 89 37.93 -10.20 26.43
N GLY A 90 38.41 -9.03 26.02
CA GLY A 90 39.85 -8.72 25.96
C GLY A 90 40.47 -8.22 27.27
N LYS A 91 39.69 -8.03 28.34
CA LYS A 91 40.18 -7.52 29.65
C LYS A 91 40.29 -8.62 30.72
N ALA A 92 39.90 -9.85 30.40
CA ALA A 92 39.84 -10.98 31.34
C ALA A 92 40.82 -12.14 31.00
N ALA A 93 41.90 -11.86 30.26
CA ALA A 93 42.97 -12.82 29.97
C ALA A 93 44.33 -12.30 30.46
#